data_AF-A0ABD0RWR5-F1
#
_entry.id   AF-A0ABD0RWR5-F1
#
_cell.length_a   1.000
_cell.length_b   1.000
_cell.length_c   1.000
_cell.angle_alpha   90.00
_cell.angle_beta   90.00
_cell.angle_gamma   90.00
#
_symmetry.space_group_name_H-M   'P 1'
#
loop_
_entity.id
_entity.type
_entity.pdbx_description
1 polymer ?
#
loop_
_entity_poly.entity_id
_entity_poly.type
_entity_poly.pdbx_seq_one_letter_code
_entity_poly.pdbx_strand_id
1 'polypeptide(L)'
;SAAVAFMSYNMMENLLKPEFFNTSNNTVKTMMSTVISATLPKTTNSKLTKPVNFTLKHIREFDPNGSLSCVYWNISEWIVDGCSVLKTNSSYTVCSCDHLSTFALIMQTNRPPESDSQLDLLNLVCVIVGLVFFSLALLTFALCRWSPGVNNVARINICISLLLAHLLFLLTQQFLSIIRPQQVLCAVISGLLHFLFLSGFVWMFIEAVMLFICVKNLSQISSKKREVLSSGFLCVIGYVVALVVVCVSLGLVPEGYGSE
;
A
#
# COMPACT_ATOMS: atom_id res chain seq x y z
N SER A 1 -19.40 7.38 -50.91
CA SER A 1 -18.89 6.73 -49.69
C SER A 1 -17.88 7.62 -49.00
N ALA A 2 -18.09 7.96 -47.74
CA ALA A 2 -17.08 8.61 -46.90
C ALA A 2 -16.21 7.51 -46.26
N ALA A 3 -14.89 7.72 -46.21
CA ALA A 3 -13.97 6.84 -45.51
C ALA A 3 -13.49 7.55 -44.25
N VAL A 4 -13.46 6.84 -43.13
CA VAL A 4 -12.97 7.34 -41.84
C VAL A 4 -11.70 6.58 -41.51
N ALA A 5 -10.66 7.31 -41.11
CA ALA A 5 -9.44 6.72 -40.57
C ALA A 5 -9.54 6.69 -39.03
N PHE A 6 -9.33 5.53 -38.44
CA PHE A 6 -9.30 5.34 -36.99
C PHE A 6 -7.94 4.74 -36.59
N MET A 7 -7.25 5.39 -35.68
CA MET A 7 -5.89 5.04 -35.25
C MET A 7 -5.86 4.92 -33.73
N SER A 8 -5.12 3.93 -33.20
CA SER A 8 -4.83 3.80 -31.77
C SER A 8 -3.33 3.89 -31.58
N TYR A 9 -2.90 4.74 -30.65
CA TYR A 9 -1.50 4.95 -30.34
C TYR A 9 -1.14 4.22 -29.05
N ASN A 10 -0.23 3.27 -29.17
CA ASN A 10 0.35 2.60 -28.01
C ASN A 10 1.52 3.45 -27.48
N MET A 11 1.66 3.53 -26.15
CA MET A 11 2.80 4.18 -25.48
C MET A 11 2.95 5.70 -25.72
N MET A 12 1.86 6.39 -26.05
CA MET A 12 1.85 7.85 -26.25
C MET A 12 1.75 8.66 -24.94
N GLU A 13 1.72 7.98 -23.79
CA GLU A 13 1.61 8.56 -22.45
C GLU A 13 2.79 9.48 -22.06
N ASN A 14 3.95 9.29 -22.68
CA ASN A 14 5.13 10.14 -22.45
C ASN A 14 5.04 11.49 -23.17
N LEU A 15 4.29 11.57 -24.28
CA LEU A 15 4.13 12.78 -25.07
C LEU A 15 2.84 13.53 -24.70
N LEU A 16 1.76 12.78 -24.48
CA LEU A 16 0.45 13.32 -24.15
C LEU A 16 0.10 12.99 -22.70
N LYS A 17 0.72 13.74 -21.79
CA LYS A 17 0.56 13.53 -20.35
C LYS A 17 -0.84 13.92 -19.88
N PRO A 18 -1.39 13.24 -18.86
CA PRO A 18 -2.67 13.63 -18.26
C PRO A 18 -2.60 14.99 -17.53
N GLU A 19 -1.40 15.48 -17.21
CA GLU A 19 -1.17 16.79 -16.58
C GLU A 19 -1.63 17.97 -17.46
N PHE A 20 -1.66 17.78 -18.78
CA PHE A 20 -2.15 18.79 -19.72
C PHE A 20 -3.66 18.97 -19.70
N PHE A 21 -4.38 18.22 -18.87
CA PHE A 21 -5.79 18.47 -18.61
C PHE A 21 -5.93 19.50 -17.50
N ASN A 22 -6.25 20.75 -17.84
CA ASN A 22 -6.36 21.82 -16.86
C ASN A 22 -7.74 21.82 -16.20
N THR A 23 -7.79 21.64 -14.88
CA THR A 23 -9.03 21.66 -14.09
C THR A 23 -8.82 22.52 -12.85
N SER A 24 -9.88 23.19 -12.39
CA SER A 24 -9.81 24.18 -11.29
C SER A 24 -9.43 23.56 -9.95
N ASN A 25 -9.59 22.25 -9.80
CA ASN A 25 -9.36 21.54 -8.55
C ASN A 25 -8.00 20.85 -8.58
N ASN A 26 -7.33 20.82 -7.42
CA ASN A 26 -6.03 20.19 -7.26
C ASN A 26 -6.16 18.65 -7.18
N THR A 27 -6.53 18.01 -8.30
CA THR A 27 -6.76 16.56 -8.41
C THR A 27 -5.54 15.84 -8.98
N VAL A 28 -5.38 14.56 -8.64
CA VAL A 28 -4.46 13.65 -9.34
C VAL A 28 -5.12 13.22 -10.65
N LYS A 29 -4.37 13.31 -11.75
CA LYS A 29 -4.87 13.05 -13.11
C LYS A 29 -4.19 11.80 -13.66
N THR A 30 -5.00 10.78 -13.95
CA THR A 30 -4.51 9.48 -14.39
C THR A 30 -5.09 9.15 -15.76
N MET A 31 -4.24 8.83 -16.73
CA MET A 31 -4.70 8.33 -18.03
C MET A 31 -5.35 6.95 -17.86
N MET A 32 -6.57 6.75 -18.35
CA MET A 32 -7.33 5.51 -18.20
C MET A 32 -7.50 4.72 -19.50
N SER A 33 -7.09 5.26 -20.64
CA SER A 33 -7.17 4.57 -21.94
C SER A 33 -5.93 4.82 -22.79
N THR A 34 -5.75 4.03 -23.85
CA THR A 34 -4.87 4.44 -24.96
C THR A 34 -5.43 5.69 -25.65
N VAL A 35 -4.53 6.43 -26.29
CA VAL A 35 -4.92 7.58 -27.12
C VAL A 35 -5.40 7.06 -28.46
N ILE A 36 -6.56 7.53 -28.91
CA ILE A 36 -7.13 7.18 -30.22
C ILE A 36 -7.28 8.43 -31.08
N SER A 37 -7.26 8.32 -32.39
CA SER A 37 -7.58 9.43 -33.29
C SER A 37 -8.53 8.99 -34.38
N ALA A 38 -9.53 9.83 -34.65
CA ALA A 38 -10.48 9.63 -35.72
C ALA A 38 -10.43 10.85 -36.64
N THR A 39 -10.27 10.63 -37.95
CA THR A 39 -10.20 11.71 -38.94
C THR A 39 -10.93 11.33 -40.23
N LEU A 40 -11.43 12.33 -40.96
CA LEU A 40 -11.87 12.16 -42.34
C LEU A 40 -10.77 12.64 -43.29
N PRO A 41 -10.10 11.76 -44.04
CA PRO A 41 -8.99 12.16 -44.91
C PRO A 41 -9.40 13.15 -46.02
N LYS A 42 -10.69 13.19 -46.37
CA LYS A 42 -11.21 13.96 -47.51
C LYS A 42 -11.80 15.33 -47.12
N THR A 43 -11.83 15.69 -45.83
CA THR A 43 -12.36 16.99 -45.40
C THR A 43 -11.62 17.50 -44.17
N THR A 44 -11.54 18.83 -44.05
CA THR A 44 -11.05 19.52 -42.85
C THR A 44 -12.15 19.76 -41.82
N ASN A 45 -13.42 19.48 -42.16
CA ASN A 45 -14.53 19.60 -41.21
C ASN A 45 -14.51 18.45 -40.21
N SER A 46 -14.12 18.76 -38.98
CA SER A 46 -14.11 17.80 -37.86
C SER A 46 -15.47 17.70 -37.16
N LYS A 47 -16.31 18.73 -37.20
CA LYS A 47 -17.64 18.74 -36.54
C LYS A 47 -18.63 17.83 -37.25
N LEU A 48 -19.40 17.10 -36.46
CA LEU A 48 -20.38 16.12 -36.91
C LEU A 48 -21.80 16.58 -36.55
N THR A 49 -22.76 16.32 -37.43
CA THR A 49 -24.20 16.60 -37.17
C THR A 49 -24.79 15.63 -36.15
N LYS A 50 -24.23 14.42 -36.05
CA LYS A 50 -24.58 13.42 -35.04
C LYS A 50 -23.30 13.00 -34.32
N PRO A 51 -23.31 12.97 -32.97
CA PRO A 51 -22.13 12.57 -32.23
C PRO A 51 -21.79 11.10 -32.49
N VAL A 52 -20.50 10.79 -32.38
CA VAL A 52 -19.96 9.44 -32.52
C VAL A 52 -19.68 8.85 -31.15
N ASN A 53 -20.10 7.60 -30.98
CA ASN A 53 -19.89 6.85 -29.76
C ASN A 53 -18.74 5.87 -29.96
N PHE A 54 -17.77 5.91 -29.05
CA PHE A 54 -16.65 4.97 -29.04
C PHE A 54 -16.40 4.46 -27.63
N THR A 55 -15.87 3.25 -27.55
CA THR A 55 -15.62 2.56 -26.28
C THR A 55 -14.12 2.49 -26.02
N LEU A 56 -13.70 3.02 -24.87
CA LEU A 56 -12.34 3.00 -24.40
C LEU A 56 -12.19 1.96 -23.29
N LYS A 57 -11.29 1.00 -23.49
CA LYS A 57 -10.96 -0.01 -22.49
C LYS A 57 -10.07 0.62 -21.40
N HIS A 58 -10.37 0.31 -20.14
CA HIS A 58 -9.54 0.74 -19.02
C HIS A 58 -8.19 0.02 -19.04
N ILE A 59 -7.09 0.78 -19.01
CA ILE A 59 -5.71 0.25 -18.91
C ILE A 59 -5.20 0.20 -17.46
N ARG A 60 -5.98 0.76 -16.52
CA ARG A 60 -5.71 0.81 -15.08
C ARG A 60 -6.98 0.46 -14.32
N GLU A 61 -6.85 0.13 -13.04
CA GLU A 61 -8.00 -0.13 -12.17
C GLU A 61 -8.85 1.13 -11.99
N PHE A 62 -10.16 0.95 -11.98
CA PHE A 62 -11.11 2.04 -11.84
C PHE A 62 -11.34 2.35 -10.36
N ASP A 63 -10.93 3.53 -9.93
CA ASP A 63 -11.23 4.04 -8.59
C ASP A 63 -12.67 4.60 -8.57
N PRO A 64 -13.59 4.01 -7.76
CA PRO A 64 -14.97 4.48 -7.65
C PRO A 64 -15.10 5.91 -7.08
N ASN A 65 -14.07 6.42 -6.39
CA ASN A 65 -14.04 7.80 -5.90
C ASN A 65 -13.52 8.79 -6.97
N GLY A 66 -13.04 8.28 -8.11
CA GLY A 66 -12.55 9.08 -9.22
C GLY A 66 -13.65 9.52 -10.20
N SER A 67 -13.51 10.72 -10.75
CA SER A 67 -14.36 11.20 -11.85
C SER A 67 -13.68 10.96 -13.20
N LEU A 68 -14.39 10.38 -14.17
CA LEU A 68 -13.89 10.16 -15.52
C LEU A 68 -14.30 11.29 -16.46
N SER A 69 -13.41 11.69 -17.35
CA SER A 69 -13.65 12.69 -18.38
C SER A 69 -13.14 12.17 -19.72
N CYS A 70 -14.03 12.17 -20.71
CA CYS A 70 -13.67 11.98 -22.11
C CYS A 70 -13.09 13.30 -22.62
N VAL A 71 -11.83 13.28 -23.06
CA VAL A 71 -11.11 14.46 -23.50
C VAL A 71 -10.62 14.32 -24.93
N TYR A 72 -10.44 15.44 -25.61
CA TYR A 72 -9.75 15.52 -26.88
C TYR A 72 -8.52 16.42 -26.78
N TRP A 73 -7.52 16.15 -27.62
CA TRP A 73 -6.28 16.91 -27.68
C TRP A 73 -6.48 18.17 -28.51
N ASN A 74 -6.28 19.34 -27.90
CA ASN A 74 -6.27 20.64 -28.56
C ASN A 74 -4.89 21.27 -28.47
N ILE A 75 -4.05 21.02 -29.47
CA ILE A 75 -2.70 21.60 -29.67
C ILE A 75 -1.73 21.28 -28.51
N SER A 76 -1.97 21.81 -27.32
CA SER A 76 -1.16 21.69 -26.11
C SER A 76 -1.91 21.19 -24.87
N GLU A 77 -3.24 21.06 -24.93
CA GLU A 77 -4.05 20.71 -23.75
C GLU A 77 -5.15 19.70 -24.05
N TRP A 78 -5.59 18.99 -23.01
CA TRP A 78 -6.76 18.13 -23.04
C TRP A 78 -8.01 18.93 -22.69
N ILE A 79 -9.06 18.82 -23.52
CA ILE A 79 -10.31 19.57 -23.36
C ILE A 79 -11.50 18.60 -23.40
N VAL A 80 -12.56 18.90 -22.65
CA VAL A 80 -13.79 18.09 -22.58
C VAL A 80 -14.86 18.56 -23.56
N ASP A 81 -14.77 19.79 -24.06
CA ASP A 81 -15.76 20.43 -24.94
C ASP A 81 -16.18 19.55 -26.10
N GLY A 82 -17.49 19.39 -26.28
CA GLY A 82 -18.05 18.55 -27.35
C GLY A 82 -17.96 17.04 -27.07
N CYS A 83 -17.42 16.61 -25.94
CA CYS A 83 -17.33 15.21 -25.50
C CYS A 83 -18.05 14.99 -24.16
N SER A 84 -18.67 13.81 -24.01
CA SER A 84 -19.37 13.42 -22.78
C SER A 84 -19.22 11.93 -22.51
N VAL A 85 -19.25 11.56 -21.23
CA VAL A 85 -19.30 10.16 -20.79
C VAL A 85 -20.75 9.70 -20.83
N LEU A 86 -21.05 8.63 -21.58
CA LEU A 86 -22.38 8.04 -21.64
C LEU A 86 -22.57 6.92 -20.61
N LYS A 87 -21.55 6.05 -20.49
CA LYS A 87 -21.61 4.86 -19.65
C LYS A 87 -20.20 4.48 -19.22
N THR A 88 -20.06 4.12 -17.95
CA THR A 88 -18.84 3.56 -17.39
C THR A 88 -19.15 2.24 -16.70
N ASN A 89 -18.21 1.31 -16.81
CA ASN A 89 -18.14 0.09 -16.02
C ASN A 89 -16.70 -0.08 -15.49
N SER A 90 -16.43 -1.10 -14.67
CA SER A 90 -15.09 -1.38 -14.13
C SER A 90 -14.02 -1.54 -15.21
N SER A 91 -14.37 -2.05 -16.40
CA SER A 91 -13.42 -2.40 -17.46
C SER A 91 -13.42 -1.48 -18.68
N TYR A 92 -14.43 -0.62 -18.86
CA TYR A 92 -14.53 0.26 -20.03
C TYR A 92 -15.41 1.49 -19.78
N THR A 93 -15.19 2.52 -20.60
CA THR A 93 -16.04 3.72 -20.66
C THR A 93 -16.44 4.02 -22.10
N VAL A 94 -17.69 4.40 -22.30
CA VAL A 94 -18.26 4.83 -23.57
C VAL A 94 -18.32 6.35 -23.59
N CYS A 95 -17.62 6.95 -24.56
CA CYS A 95 -17.60 8.37 -24.82
C CYS A 95 -18.48 8.71 -26.03
N SER A 96 -19.08 9.90 -26.01
CA SER A 96 -19.84 10.48 -27.11
C SER A 96 -19.29 11.86 -27.43
N CYS A 97 -18.77 12.05 -28.64
CA CYS A 97 -18.20 13.32 -29.09
C CYS A 97 -18.84 13.83 -30.39
N ASP A 98 -19.05 15.14 -30.49
CA ASP A 98 -19.67 15.82 -31.63
C ASP A 98 -18.68 16.23 -32.75
N HIS A 99 -17.43 15.81 -32.63
CA HIS A 99 -16.37 16.09 -33.59
C HIS A 99 -15.38 14.94 -33.67
N LEU A 100 -14.48 15.02 -34.64
CA LEU A 100 -13.41 14.07 -34.90
C LEU A 100 -12.07 14.69 -34.53
N SER A 101 -11.33 14.02 -33.65
CA SER A 101 -10.07 14.49 -33.11
C SER A 101 -9.27 13.30 -32.54
N THR A 102 -8.25 13.61 -31.77
CA THR A 102 -7.49 12.68 -30.95
C THR A 102 -8.06 12.67 -29.54
N PHE A 103 -8.56 11.52 -29.08
CA PHE A 103 -9.27 11.36 -27.82
C PHE A 103 -8.51 10.51 -26.81
N ALA A 104 -8.80 10.73 -25.53
CA ALA A 104 -8.37 9.90 -24.41
C ALA A 104 -9.41 9.92 -23.27
N LEU A 105 -9.27 8.99 -22.33
CA LEU A 105 -10.00 8.96 -21.08
C LEU A 105 -9.06 9.34 -19.94
N ILE A 106 -9.42 10.35 -19.15
CA ILE A 106 -8.66 10.77 -17.97
C ILE A 106 -9.54 10.64 -16.72
N MET A 107 -8.99 10.04 -15.67
CA MET A 107 -9.59 10.01 -14.34
C MET A 107 -8.98 11.10 -13.48
N GLN A 108 -9.84 11.83 -12.76
CA GLN A 108 -9.45 12.78 -11.74
C GLN A 108 -9.87 12.24 -10.38
N THR A 109 -8.90 11.99 -9.52
CA THR A 109 -9.11 11.63 -8.11
C THR A 109 -8.69 12.79 -7.23
N ASN A 110 -9.33 12.96 -6.08
CA ASN A 110 -8.86 13.94 -5.11
C ASN A 110 -7.44 13.56 -4.68
N ARG A 111 -6.55 14.55 -4.54
CA ARG A 111 -5.27 14.28 -3.89
C ARG A 111 -5.56 13.70 -2.51
N PRO A 112 -4.93 12.58 -2.13
CA PRO A 112 -4.92 12.20 -0.72
C PRO A 112 -4.40 13.41 0.06
N PRO A 113 -4.91 13.67 1.28
CA PRO A 113 -4.36 14.74 2.11
C PRO A 113 -2.84 14.57 2.13
N GLU A 114 -2.07 15.63 1.85
CA GLU A 114 -0.63 15.55 2.01
C GLU A 114 -0.36 14.98 3.39
N SER A 115 0.48 13.92 3.46
CA SER A 115 0.87 13.37 4.74
C SER A 115 1.44 14.52 5.55
N ASP A 116 0.88 14.71 6.75
CA ASP A 116 1.24 15.83 7.60
C ASP A 116 2.75 15.68 7.88
N SER A 117 3.58 16.52 7.26
CA SER A 117 5.05 16.38 7.31
C SER A 117 5.60 16.28 8.74
N GLN A 118 4.84 16.82 9.70
CA GLN A 118 5.10 16.70 11.14
C GLN A 118 4.91 15.28 11.67
N LEU A 119 3.88 14.55 11.23
CA LEU A 119 3.63 13.17 11.62
C LEU A 119 4.68 12.22 11.04
N ASP A 120 5.10 12.45 9.80
CA ASP A 120 6.17 11.65 9.17
C ASP A 120 7.51 11.84 9.90
N LEU A 121 7.84 13.10 10.23
CA LEU A 121 9.03 13.42 11.03
C LEU A 121 8.96 12.81 12.43
N LEU A 122 7.81 12.92 13.10
CA LEU A 122 7.60 12.36 14.43
C LEU A 122 7.78 10.82 14.41
N ASN A 123 7.17 10.15 13.43
CA ASN A 123 7.28 8.70 13.27
C ASN A 123 8.76 8.30 13.06
N LEU A 124 9.47 8.98 12.17
CA LEU A 124 10.89 8.73 11.92
C LEU A 124 11.72 8.86 13.22
N VAL A 125 11.52 9.93 13.98
CA VAL A 125 12.23 10.15 15.25
C VAL A 125 11.90 9.05 16.26
N CYS A 126 10.62 8.72 16.45
CA CYS A 126 10.19 7.66 17.37
C CYS A 126 10.81 6.30 17.01
N VAL A 127 10.83 5.95 15.72
CA VAL A 127 11.40 4.69 15.24
C VAL A 127 12.91 4.63 15.48
N ILE A 128 13.66 5.70 15.16
CA ILE A 128 15.11 5.75 15.39
C ILE A 128 15.42 5.62 16.88
N VAL A 129 14.71 6.37 17.72
CA VAL A 129 14.88 6.31 19.19
C VAL A 129 14.58 4.89 19.70
N GLY A 130 13.49 4.28 19.25
CA GLY A 130 13.15 2.89 19.58
C GLY A 130 14.24 1.90 19.20
N LEU A 131 14.79 1.99 17.98
CA LEU A 131 15.88 1.13 17.50
C LEU A 131 17.13 1.23 18.39
N VAL A 132 17.51 2.45 18.80
CA VAL A 132 18.64 2.67 19.70
C VAL A 132 18.39 1.99 21.05
N PHE A 133 17.23 2.19 21.66
CA PHE A 133 16.92 1.60 22.96
C PHE A 133 16.82 0.07 22.92
N PHE A 134 16.17 -0.52 21.91
CA PHE A 134 16.11 -1.98 21.77
C PHE A 134 17.50 -2.58 21.53
N SER A 135 18.35 -1.91 20.74
CA SER A 135 19.72 -2.34 20.50
C SER A 135 20.57 -2.28 21.77
N LEU A 136 20.46 -1.19 22.54
CA LEU A 136 21.14 -1.04 23.82
C LEU A 136 20.68 -2.11 24.83
N ALA A 137 19.38 -2.39 24.91
CA ALA A 137 18.84 -3.42 25.80
C ALA A 137 19.40 -4.81 25.45
N LEU A 138 19.42 -5.18 24.16
CA LEU A 138 20.00 -6.44 23.71
C LEU A 138 21.51 -6.50 23.97
N LEU A 139 22.23 -5.39 23.77
CA LEU A 139 23.65 -5.29 24.09
C LEU A 139 23.88 -5.49 25.59
N THR A 140 23.08 -4.85 26.46
CA THR A 140 23.15 -5.07 27.90
C THR A 140 22.92 -6.54 28.25
N PHE A 141 21.90 -7.19 27.68
CA PHE A 141 21.69 -8.62 27.92
C PHE A 141 22.85 -9.49 27.42
N ALA A 142 23.46 -9.14 26.28
CA ALA A 142 24.60 -9.86 25.74
C ALA A 142 25.86 -9.70 26.61
N LEU A 143 26.14 -8.50 27.11
CA LEU A 143 27.29 -8.21 27.97
C LEU A 143 27.09 -8.72 29.40
N CYS A 144 25.88 -8.62 29.95
CA CYS A 144 25.53 -9.04 31.30
C CYS A 144 25.13 -10.53 31.41
N ARG A 145 25.18 -11.30 30.31
CA ARG A 145 24.88 -12.75 30.26
C ARG A 145 25.76 -13.60 31.17
N TRP A 146 26.75 -13.00 31.83
CA TRP A 146 27.57 -13.63 32.86
C TRP A 146 26.84 -13.85 34.21
N SER A 147 25.61 -13.35 34.43
CA SER A 147 24.89 -13.65 35.68
C SER A 147 24.06 -14.95 35.60
N PRO A 148 24.45 -16.08 36.26
CA PRO A 148 23.88 -17.42 36.02
C PRO A 148 22.54 -17.70 36.73
N GLY A 149 21.63 -16.72 36.80
CA GLY A 149 20.47 -16.80 37.70
C GLY A 149 19.14 -16.22 37.24
N VAL A 150 19.06 -15.54 36.09
CA VAL A 150 17.84 -14.82 35.65
C VAL A 150 17.42 -15.24 34.24
N ASN A 151 16.15 -15.67 34.08
CA ASN A 151 15.60 -16.06 32.77
C ASN A 151 15.00 -14.84 32.05
N ASN A 152 15.78 -14.21 31.15
CA ASN A 152 15.36 -13.04 30.38
C ASN A 152 14.79 -13.39 28.98
N VAL A 153 14.39 -14.64 28.74
CA VAL A 153 14.00 -15.12 27.39
C VAL A 153 12.86 -14.29 26.78
N ALA A 154 11.78 -14.03 27.53
CA ALA A 154 10.68 -13.22 26.99
C ALA A 154 11.12 -11.80 26.64
N ARG A 155 11.85 -11.13 27.55
CA ARG A 155 12.38 -9.76 27.33
C ARG A 155 13.26 -9.68 26.07
N ILE A 156 14.12 -10.67 25.88
CA ILE A 156 14.99 -10.75 24.71
C ILE A 156 14.16 -10.94 23.44
N ASN A 157 13.17 -11.84 23.45
CA ASN A 157 12.30 -12.06 22.28
C ASN A 157 11.44 -10.83 21.94
N ILE A 158 10.96 -10.07 22.93
CA ILE A 158 10.27 -8.78 22.70
C ILE A 158 11.20 -7.82 21.98
N CYS A 159 12.41 -7.62 22.51
CA CYS A 159 13.39 -6.70 21.93
C CYS A 159 13.78 -7.11 20.51
N ILE A 160 14.03 -8.40 20.24
CA ILE A 160 14.35 -8.91 18.90
C ILE A 160 13.17 -8.69 17.94
N SER A 161 11.95 -9.07 18.34
CA SER A 161 10.76 -8.95 17.48
C SER A 161 10.51 -7.50 17.09
N LEU A 162 10.56 -6.58 18.06
CA LEU A 162 10.33 -5.16 17.81
C LEU A 162 11.48 -4.52 17.03
N LEU A 163 12.74 -4.86 17.31
CA LEU A 163 13.89 -4.37 16.54
C LEU A 163 13.75 -4.74 15.06
N LEU A 164 13.47 -6.01 14.78
CA LEU A 164 13.27 -6.49 13.40
C LEU A 164 12.07 -5.83 12.74
N ALA A 165 10.95 -5.64 13.46
CA ALA A 165 9.77 -4.95 12.94
C ALA A 165 10.08 -3.51 12.51
N HIS A 166 10.77 -2.75 13.37
CA HIS A 166 11.10 -1.35 13.10
C HIS A 166 12.14 -1.22 11.96
N LEU A 167 13.14 -2.12 11.91
CA LEU A 167 14.08 -2.16 10.79
C LEU A 167 13.38 -2.48 9.48
N LEU A 168 12.51 -3.50 9.46
CA LEU A 168 11.77 -3.89 8.27
C LEU A 168 10.83 -2.76 7.83
N PHE A 169 10.19 -2.06 8.76
CA PHE A 169 9.35 -0.90 8.46
C PHE A 169 10.16 0.21 7.77
N LEU A 170 11.32 0.60 8.31
CA LEU A 170 12.18 1.60 7.67
C LEU A 170 12.68 1.17 6.29
N LEU A 171 13.08 -0.09 6.15
CA LEU A 171 13.52 -0.63 4.86
C LEU A 171 12.37 -0.59 3.83
N THR A 172 11.16 -0.93 4.26
CA THR A 172 9.97 -0.89 3.39
C THR A 172 9.68 0.53 2.93
N GLN A 173 9.78 1.52 3.83
CA GLN A 173 9.62 2.94 3.47
C GLN A 173 10.71 3.40 2.49
N GLN A 174 11.97 3.06 2.74
CA GLN A 174 13.10 3.45 1.90
C GLN A 174 13.05 2.84 0.48
N PHE A 175 12.58 1.60 0.37
CA PHE A 175 12.54 0.85 -0.89
C PHE A 175 11.13 0.71 -1.48
N LEU A 176 10.18 1.53 -1.03
CA LEU A 176 8.77 1.43 -1.40
C LEU A 176 8.56 1.47 -2.93
N SER A 177 9.32 2.32 -3.63
CA SER A 177 9.24 2.46 -5.09
C SER A 177 9.62 1.18 -5.85
N ILE A 178 10.48 0.35 -5.28
CA ILE A 178 10.95 -0.92 -5.85
C ILE A 178 10.04 -2.08 -5.45
N ILE A 179 9.50 -2.04 -4.22
CA ILE A 179 8.63 -3.09 -3.67
C ILE A 179 7.22 -3.03 -4.27
N ARG A 180 6.67 -1.83 -4.47
CA ARG A 180 5.31 -1.60 -4.98
C ARG A 180 4.96 -2.37 -6.27
N PRO A 181 5.79 -2.41 -7.34
CA PRO A 181 5.44 -3.17 -8.54
C PRO A 181 5.40 -4.70 -8.33
N GLN A 182 5.97 -5.22 -7.24
CA GLN A 182 6.02 -6.65 -6.94
C GLN A 182 4.99 -7.00 -5.86
N GLN A 183 3.75 -7.26 -6.28
CA GLN A 183 2.62 -7.52 -5.36
C GLN A 183 2.88 -8.67 -4.37
N VAL A 184 3.54 -9.74 -4.81
CA VAL A 184 3.92 -10.87 -3.94
C VAL A 184 4.92 -10.44 -2.86
N LEU A 185 5.91 -9.62 -3.22
CA LEU A 185 6.91 -9.14 -2.28
C LEU A 185 6.27 -8.22 -1.22
N CYS A 186 5.39 -7.32 -1.66
CA CYS A 186 4.62 -6.45 -0.77
C CYS A 186 3.79 -7.28 0.24
N ALA A 187 3.09 -8.30 -0.23
CA ALA A 187 2.30 -9.20 0.62
C ALA A 187 3.15 -9.97 1.63
N VAL A 188 4.30 -10.49 1.22
CA VAL A 188 5.23 -11.18 2.12
C VAL A 188 5.78 -10.23 3.19
N ILE A 189 6.20 -9.02 2.81
CA ILE A 189 6.72 -8.02 3.75
C ILE A 189 5.64 -7.57 4.73
N SER A 190 4.42 -7.30 4.25
CA SER A 190 3.27 -6.96 5.09
C SER A 190 2.95 -8.09 6.08
N GLY A 191 2.93 -9.33 5.60
CA GLY A 191 2.74 -10.53 6.43
C GLY A 191 3.80 -10.67 7.52
N LEU A 192 5.06 -10.49 7.15
CA LEU A 192 6.20 -10.56 8.07
C LEU A 192 6.15 -9.44 9.12
N LEU A 193 5.81 -8.21 8.70
CA LEU A 193 5.68 -7.08 9.60
C LEU A 193 4.57 -7.30 10.63
N HIS A 194 3.40 -7.78 10.19
CA HIS A 194 2.29 -8.12 11.07
C HIS A 194 2.68 -9.22 12.07
N PHE A 195 3.34 -10.27 11.60
CA PHE A 195 3.85 -11.33 12.46
C PHE A 195 4.82 -10.80 13.53
N LEU A 196 5.78 -9.95 13.16
CA LEU A 196 6.79 -9.43 14.10
C LEU A 196 6.18 -8.55 15.19
N PHE A 197 5.24 -7.65 14.83
CA PHE A 197 4.54 -6.84 15.82
C PHE A 197 3.67 -7.69 16.74
N LEU A 198 2.91 -8.63 16.18
CA LEU A 198 2.04 -9.51 16.97
C LEU A 198 2.86 -10.41 17.90
N SER A 199 3.99 -10.94 17.43
CA SER A 199 4.95 -11.66 18.26
C SER A 199 5.41 -10.79 19.43
N GLY A 200 5.76 -9.52 19.20
CA GLY A 200 6.10 -8.57 20.25
C GLY A 200 5.01 -8.43 21.33
N PHE A 201 3.74 -8.30 20.91
CA PHE A 201 2.60 -8.24 21.83
C PHE A 201 2.40 -9.52 22.64
N VAL A 202 2.48 -10.69 21.99
CA VAL A 202 2.33 -11.99 22.67
C VAL A 202 3.45 -12.18 23.71
N TRP A 203 4.69 -11.84 23.35
CA TRP A 203 5.80 -11.93 24.27
C TRP A 203 5.71 -10.94 25.44
N MET A 204 5.21 -9.73 25.20
CA MET A 204 4.92 -8.75 26.26
C MET A 204 3.85 -9.28 27.24
N PHE A 205 2.81 -9.93 26.71
CA PHE A 205 1.80 -10.59 27.55
C PHE A 205 2.38 -11.73 28.39
N ILE A 206 3.21 -12.60 27.78
CA ILE A 206 3.91 -13.69 28.48
C ILE A 206 4.80 -13.12 29.59
N GLU A 207 5.55 -12.05 29.32
CA GLU A 207 6.36 -11.38 30.35
C GLU A 207 5.50 -10.87 31.51
N ALA A 208 4.39 -10.18 31.23
CA ALA A 208 3.48 -9.67 32.26
C ALA A 208 2.94 -10.80 33.15
N VAL A 209 2.54 -11.93 32.55
CA VAL A 209 2.08 -13.12 33.29
C VAL A 209 3.19 -13.74 34.13
N MET A 210 4.41 -13.85 33.59
CA MET A 210 5.56 -14.36 34.34
C MET A 210 5.91 -13.48 35.54
N LEU A 211 5.89 -12.16 35.37
CA LEU A 211 6.11 -11.21 36.47
C LEU A 211 5.02 -11.33 37.53
N PHE A 212 3.75 -11.44 37.13
CA PHE A 212 2.64 -11.63 38.06
C PHE A 212 2.79 -12.92 38.89
N ILE A 213 3.10 -14.04 38.24
CA ILE A 213 3.34 -15.33 38.91
C ILE A 213 4.54 -15.23 39.85
N CYS A 214 5.63 -14.56 39.43
CA CYS A 214 6.81 -14.34 40.26
C CYS A 214 6.44 -13.58 41.55
N VAL A 215 5.69 -12.48 41.45
CA VAL A 215 5.24 -11.70 42.61
C VAL A 215 4.36 -12.52 43.55
N LYS A 216 3.42 -13.32 43.02
CA LYS A 216 2.55 -14.17 43.86
C LYS A 216 3.29 -15.34 44.50
N ASN A 217 4.24 -15.96 43.80
CA ASN A 217 5.05 -17.05 44.36
C ASN A 217 6.09 -16.55 45.37
N LEU A 218 6.58 -15.32 45.26
CA LEU A 218 7.40 -14.71 46.32
C LEU A 218 6.61 -14.58 47.64
N SER A 219 5.29 -14.45 47.57
CA SER A 219 4.40 -14.52 48.75
C SER A 219 4.20 -15.95 49.29
N GLN A 220 4.57 -16.99 48.54
CA GLN A 220 4.34 -18.39 48.90
C GLN A 220 5.66 -19.17 48.78
N ILE A 221 6.46 -19.15 49.86
CA ILE A 221 7.79 -19.78 49.96
C ILE A 221 7.72 -21.25 49.50
N SER A 222 8.02 -21.52 48.24
CA SER A 222 8.15 -22.89 47.71
C SER A 222 9.20 -22.93 46.61
N SER A 223 10.35 -23.49 46.97
CA SER A 223 11.59 -23.58 46.19
C SER A 223 11.55 -24.61 45.05
N LYS A 224 10.40 -25.25 44.76
CA LYS A 224 10.36 -26.45 43.90
C LYS A 224 9.58 -26.33 42.59
N LYS A 225 9.09 -25.14 42.22
CA LYS A 225 8.28 -24.92 40.99
C LYS A 225 9.01 -24.19 39.85
N ARG A 226 10.31 -23.98 39.97
CA ARG A 226 11.14 -23.30 38.95
C ARG A 226 11.30 -24.13 37.66
N GLU A 227 10.98 -25.42 37.71
CA GLU A 227 11.12 -26.38 36.62
C GLU A 227 9.84 -26.55 35.75
N VAL A 228 8.67 -26.15 36.26
CA VAL A 228 7.37 -26.34 35.57
C VAL A 228 7.09 -25.24 34.53
N LEU A 229 7.85 -24.15 34.54
CA LEU A 229 7.86 -23.12 33.51
C LEU A 229 8.92 -23.47 32.46
N SER A 230 8.74 -24.59 31.76
CA SER A 230 9.64 -25.03 30.69
C SER A 230 9.80 -23.91 29.66
N SER A 231 10.97 -23.27 29.68
CA SER A 231 11.35 -22.13 28.83
C SER A 231 11.15 -22.43 27.33
N GLY A 232 11.28 -23.71 26.94
CA GLY A 232 11.04 -24.16 25.57
C GLY A 232 9.56 -24.18 25.17
N PHE A 233 8.66 -24.63 26.05
CA PHE A 233 7.22 -24.71 25.74
C PHE A 233 6.58 -23.33 25.60
N LEU A 234 6.96 -22.37 26.46
CA LEU A 234 6.51 -20.99 26.35
C LEU A 234 7.07 -20.27 25.11
N CYS A 235 8.29 -20.59 24.68
CA CYS A 235 8.85 -20.14 23.40
C CYS A 235 8.03 -20.60 22.20
N VAL A 236 7.62 -21.87 22.19
CA VAL A 236 6.78 -22.40 21.13
C VAL A 236 5.41 -21.71 21.12
N ILE A 237 4.79 -21.52 22.29
CA ILE A 237 3.48 -20.86 22.39
C ILE A 237 3.53 -19.42 21.85
N GLY A 238 4.55 -18.64 22.20
CA GLY A 238 4.61 -17.22 21.83
C GLY A 238 4.56 -17.00 20.32
N TYR A 239 5.40 -17.71 19.56
CA TYR A 239 5.45 -17.58 18.11
C TYR A 239 4.31 -18.32 17.40
N VAL A 240 3.86 -19.48 17.93
CA VAL A 240 2.75 -20.23 17.32
C VAL A 240 1.45 -19.44 17.39
N VAL A 241 1.15 -18.77 18.51
CA VAL A 241 -0.06 -17.94 18.62
C VAL A 241 -0.03 -16.81 17.60
N ALA A 242 1.09 -16.09 17.48
CA ALA A 242 1.23 -15.03 16.49
C ALA A 242 1.09 -15.56 15.05
N LEU A 243 1.69 -16.71 14.75
CA LEU A 243 1.62 -17.34 13.43
C LEU A 243 0.19 -17.74 13.06
N VAL A 244 -0.54 -18.37 13.98
CA VAL A 244 -1.93 -18.80 13.76
C VAL A 244 -2.81 -17.60 13.41
N VAL A 245 -2.69 -16.50 14.14
CA VAL A 245 -3.47 -15.28 13.87
C VAL A 245 -3.16 -14.72 12.49
N VAL A 246 -1.88 -14.63 12.10
CA VAL A 246 -1.50 -14.15 10.76
C VAL A 246 -2.03 -15.07 9.66
N CYS A 247 -1.95 -16.39 9.83
CA CYS A 247 -2.51 -17.36 8.88
C CYS A 247 -4.02 -17.23 8.74
N VAL A 248 -4.75 -17.03 9.85
CA VAL A 248 -6.21 -16.80 9.83
C VAL A 248 -6.53 -15.49 9.11
N SER A 249 -5.81 -14.41 9.41
CA SER A 249 -6.01 -13.11 8.74
C SER A 249 -5.76 -13.21 7.23
N LEU A 250 -4.70 -13.90 6.81
CA LEU A 250 -4.42 -14.15 5.39
C LEU A 250 -5.49 -15.02 4.72
N GLY A 251 -6.03 -16.00 5.44
CA GLY A 251 -7.09 -16.88 4.92
C GLY A 251 -8.44 -16.18 4.76
N LEU A 252 -8.77 -15.24 5.65
CA LEU A 252 -10.04 -14.50 5.62
C LEU A 252 -10.00 -13.31 4.66
N VAL A 253 -8.89 -12.57 4.62
CA VAL A 253 -8.75 -11.34 3.82
C VAL A 253 -7.39 -11.32 3.12
N PRO A 254 -7.20 -12.15 2.07
CA PRO A 254 -5.94 -12.21 1.33
C PRO A 254 -5.64 -10.89 0.60
N GLU A 255 -6.67 -10.17 0.17
CA GLU A 255 -6.54 -8.89 -0.53
C GLU A 255 -5.90 -7.80 0.35
N GLY A 256 -6.04 -7.88 1.68
CA GLY A 256 -5.53 -6.87 2.61
C GLY A 256 -4.01 -6.84 2.79
N TYR A 257 -3.28 -7.82 2.26
CA TYR A 257 -1.81 -7.86 2.32
C TYR A 257 -1.16 -7.45 1.00
N GLY A 258 -1.89 -7.49 -0.12
CA GLY A 258 -1.38 -7.17 -1.46
C GLY A 258 -2.06 -5.99 -2.14
N SER A 259 -2.88 -5.23 -1.41
CA SER A 259 -3.49 -3.99 -1.88
C SER A 259 -2.55 -2.80 -1.64
N GLU A 260 -2.63 -1.82 -2.54
CA GLU A 260 -1.80 -0.59 -2.61
C GLU A 260 -1.71 0.20 -1.30
#